data_AF-A0A955V6N7-F1
#
_entry.id   AF-A0A955V6N7-F1
#
_cell.length_a   1.000
_cell.length_b   1.000
_cell.length_c   1.000
_cell.angle_alpha   90.00
_cell.angle_beta   90.00
_cell.angle_gamma   90.00
#
_symmetry.space_group_name_H-M   'P 1'
#
loop_
_entity.id
_entity.type
_entity.pdbx_description
1 polymer ?
#
loop_
_entity_poly.entity_id
_entity_poly.type
_entity_poly.pdbx_seq_one_letter_code
_entity_poly.pdbx_strand_id
1 'polypeptide(L)' 'MSRATSIQPRKPRFDFSAVPRDWLGGSRVATQVANAVNLLFPAGERFFVRSVKRYLDAAVAADPALAPLAKG' A
#
# COMPACT_ATOMS: atom_id res chain seq x y z
N MET A 1 3.88 17.91 28.17
CA MET A 1 3.35 16.58 28.51
C MET A 1 2.48 16.11 27.35
N SER A 2 2.91 15.10 26.59
CA SER A 2 2.17 14.57 25.42
C SER A 2 1.05 13.65 25.90
N ARG A 3 -0.20 13.92 25.50
CA ARG A 3 -1.36 13.11 25.86
C ARG A 3 -1.36 11.85 25.01
N ALA A 4 -1.04 10.70 25.61
CA ALA A 4 -1.12 9.42 24.93
C ALA A 4 -2.58 9.13 24.54
N THR A 5 -2.89 9.13 23.25
CA THR A 5 -4.18 8.71 22.74
C THR A 5 -4.33 7.20 22.96
N SER A 6 -5.24 6.81 23.85
CA SER A 6 -5.56 5.40 24.08
C SER A 6 -6.19 4.80 22.81
N ILE A 7 -5.48 3.89 22.15
CA ILE A 7 -6.01 3.14 21.01
C ILE A 7 -7.02 2.12 21.54
N GLN A 8 -8.29 2.33 21.22
CA GLN A 8 -9.37 1.40 21.57
C GLN A 8 -9.59 0.42 20.40
N PRO A 9 -9.35 -0.90 20.58
CA PRO A 9 -9.61 -1.88 19.54
C PRO A 9 -11.09 -1.91 19.17
N ARG A 10 -11.41 -1.69 17.89
CA ARG A 10 -12.77 -1.81 17.35
C ARG A 10 -12.89 -3.13 16.59
N LYS A 11 -14.02 -3.82 16.76
CA LYS A 11 -14.40 -5.01 15.97
C LYS A 11 -15.58 -4.66 15.07
N PRO A 12 -15.38 -3.85 14.01
CA PRO A 12 -16.45 -3.54 13.07
C PRO A 12 -16.95 -4.82 12.40
N ARG A 13 -18.27 -4.98 12.33
CA ARG A 13 -18.92 -6.02 11.53
C ARG A 13 -19.23 -5.40 10.17
N PHE A 14 -18.73 -6.02 9.11
CA PHE A 14 -19.00 -5.60 7.74
C PHE A 14 -19.99 -6.59 7.12
N ASP A 15 -21.03 -6.06 6.47
CA ASP A 15 -21.88 -6.86 5.61
C ASP A 15 -21.30 -6.88 4.19
N PHE A 16 -21.03 -8.08 3.68
CA PHE A 16 -20.50 -8.29 2.34
C PHE A 16 -21.52 -8.94 1.41
N SER A 17 -22.79 -9.07 1.83
CA SER A 17 -23.85 -9.71 1.04
C SER A 17 -24.06 -9.04 -0.33
N ALA A 18 -23.90 -7.71 -0.40
CA ALA A 18 -24.00 -6.93 -1.62
C ALA A 18 -22.71 -6.89 -2.45
N VAL A 19 -21.60 -7.44 -1.96
CA VAL A 19 -20.32 -7.45 -2.68
C VAL A 19 -20.29 -8.62 -3.65
N PRO A 20 -20.19 -8.38 -4.98
CA PRO A 20 -20.16 -9.46 -5.94
C PRO A 20 -18.91 -10.33 -5.77
N ARG A 21 -19.07 -11.65 -5.89
CA ARG A 21 -17.96 -12.60 -5.85
C ARG A 21 -16.94 -12.33 -6.98
N ASP A 22 -17.45 -12.06 -8.18
CA ASP A 22 -16.67 -11.76 -9.38
C ASP A 22 -16.79 -10.27 -9.71
N TRP A 23 -16.21 -9.44 -8.85
CA TRP A 23 -16.38 -7.99 -8.87
C TRP A 23 -15.77 -7.31 -10.10
N LEU A 24 -14.80 -7.95 -10.78
CA LEU A 24 -14.16 -7.39 -11.97
C LEU A 24 -14.97 -7.74 -13.23
N GLY A 25 -16.02 -6.97 -13.46
CA GLY A 25 -16.89 -7.08 -14.64
C GLY A 25 -17.60 -8.43 -14.77
N GLY A 26 -17.83 -9.14 -13.65
CA GLY A 26 -18.42 -10.48 -13.64
C GLY A 26 -17.46 -11.60 -14.04
N SER A 27 -16.19 -11.30 -14.37
CA SER A 27 -15.21 -12.31 -14.76
C SER A 27 -14.53 -12.93 -13.54
N ARG A 28 -14.71 -14.23 -13.37
CA ARG A 28 -14.03 -15.01 -12.32
C ARG A 28 -12.52 -14.98 -12.46
N VAL A 29 -12.00 -15.19 -13.66
CA VAL A 29 -10.55 -15.21 -13.90
C VAL A 29 -9.95 -13.84 -13.61
N ALA A 30 -10.55 -12.78 -14.15
CA ALA A 30 -10.04 -11.42 -13.96
C ALA A 30 -10.05 -11.04 -12.47
N THR A 31 -11.14 -11.35 -11.76
CA THR A 31 -11.26 -11.11 -10.32
C THR A 31 -10.18 -11.83 -9.52
N GLN A 32 -9.94 -13.12 -9.80
CA GLN A 32 -8.93 -13.88 -9.06
C GLN A 32 -7.50 -13.42 -9.36
N VAL A 33 -7.22 -13.03 -10.61
CA VAL A 33 -5.92 -12.43 -10.97
C VAL A 33 -5.71 -11.12 -10.21
N ALA A 34 -6.71 -10.23 -10.20
CA ALA A 34 -6.63 -8.96 -9.47
C ALA A 34 -6.44 -9.18 -7.96
N ASN A 35 -7.17 -10.12 -7.36
CA ASN A 35 -7.01 -10.48 -5.96
C ASN A 35 -5.61 -11.03 -5.66
N ALA A 36 -5.03 -11.83 -6.56
CA ALA A 36 -3.72 -12.47 -6.39
C ALA A 36 -2.56 -11.47 -6.40
N VAL A 37 -2.73 -10.27 -6.98
CA VAL A 37 -1.74 -9.18 -6.86
C VAL A 37 -1.44 -8.88 -5.40
N ASN A 38 -2.40 -9.12 -4.48
CA ASN A 38 -2.16 -8.88 -3.07
C ASN A 38 -1.01 -9.69 -2.47
N LEU A 39 -0.71 -10.85 -3.06
CA LEU A 39 0.39 -11.72 -2.63
C LEU A 39 1.76 -11.10 -2.93
N LEU A 40 1.81 -10.13 -3.84
CA LEU A 40 3.02 -9.40 -4.16
C LEU A 40 3.31 -8.30 -3.15
N PHE A 41 2.36 -7.88 -2.31
CA PHE A 41 2.54 -6.69 -1.49
C PHE A 41 3.68 -6.77 -0.47
N PRO A 42 4.07 -7.91 0.12
CA PRO A 42 5.27 -7.92 0.95
C PRO A 42 6.58 -7.84 0.15
N ALA A 43 6.69 -8.57 -0.95
CA ALA A 43 7.94 -8.65 -1.73
C ALA A 43 8.13 -7.45 -2.65
N GLY A 44 7.05 -7.02 -3.30
CA GLY A 44 6.98 -5.85 -4.16
C GLY A 44 7.24 -4.57 -3.40
N GLU A 45 6.67 -4.40 -2.20
CA GLU A 45 6.96 -3.23 -1.36
C GLU A 45 8.45 -3.18 -0.97
N ARG A 46 9.04 -4.31 -0.54
CA ARG A 46 10.48 -4.38 -0.24
C ARG A 46 11.34 -4.06 -1.46
N PHE A 47 10.97 -4.57 -2.63
CA PHE A 47 11.67 -4.25 -3.88
C PHE A 47 11.56 -2.76 -4.20
N PHE A 48 10.36 -2.19 -4.13
CA PHE A 48 10.12 -0.77 -4.39
C PHE A 48 10.94 0.13 -3.46
N VAL A 49 10.88 -0.11 -2.15
CA VAL A 49 11.66 0.65 -1.15
C VAL A 49 13.16 0.56 -1.42
N ARG A 50 13.69 -0.63 -1.74
CA ARG A 50 15.11 -0.79 -2.08
C ARG A 50 15.49 -0.01 -3.33
N SER A 51 14.67 -0.08 -4.37
CA SER A 51 14.92 0.65 -5.62
C SER A 51 14.92 2.16 -5.39
N VAL A 52 13.93 2.69 -4.66
CA VAL A 52 13.88 4.13 -4.31
C VAL A 52 15.11 4.53 -3.50
N LYS A 53 15.45 3.77 -2.44
CA LYS A 53 16.66 4.05 -1.63
C LYS A 53 17.94 4.04 -2.46
N ARG A 54 18.08 3.13 -3.44
CA ARG A 54 19.26 3.01 -4.29
C ARG A 54 19.51 4.25 -5.16
N TYR A 55 18.44 4.92 -5.58
CA TYR A 55 18.50 6.08 -6.49
C TYR A 55 18.15 7.41 -5.82
N LEU A 56 17.88 7.40 -4.51
CA LEU A 56 17.40 8.57 -3.78
C LEU A 56 18.35 9.76 -3.91
N ASP A 57 19.65 9.55 -3.72
CA ASP A 57 20.65 10.62 -3.81
C ASP A 57 20.73 11.22 -5.21
N ALA A 58 20.67 10.36 -6.24
CA ALA A 58 20.67 10.81 -7.63
C ALA A 58 19.38 11.58 -7.97
N ALA A 59 18.23 11.14 -7.45
CA ALA A 59 16.96 11.82 -7.62
C ALA A 59 16.94 13.19 -6.94
N VAL A 60 17.47 13.30 -5.70
CA VAL A 60 17.56 14.57 -4.97
C VAL A 60 18.60 15.52 -5.59
N ALA A 61 19.69 14.98 -6.15
CA ALA A 61 20.66 15.79 -6.90
C ALA A 61 20.06 16.38 -8.19
N ALA A 62 19.18 15.63 -8.86
CA ALA A 62 18.49 16.08 -10.07
C ALA A 62 17.31 17.03 -9.76
N ASP A 63 16.61 16.79 -8.65
CA ASP A 63 15.51 17.62 -8.16
C ASP A 63 15.67 17.92 -6.66
N PRO A 64 16.29 19.06 -6.30
CA PRO A 64 16.50 19.46 -4.91
C PRO A 64 15.20 19.63 -4.13
N ALA A 65 14.04 19.83 -4.78
CA ALA A 65 12.75 19.98 -4.10
C ALA A 65 12.29 18.67 -3.43
N LEU A 66 12.89 17.53 -3.79
CA LEU A 66 12.60 16.22 -3.17
C LEU A 66 13.32 16.00 -1.82
N ALA A 67 14.35 16.79 -1.51
CA ALA A 67 15.12 16.68 -0.26
C ALA A 67 14.27 16.68 1.04
N PRO A 68 13.26 17.55 1.22
CA PRO A 68 12.41 17.52 2.42
C PRO A 68 11.52 16.27 2.50
N LEU A 69 11.20 15.62 1.37
CA LEU A 69 10.36 14.41 1.32
C LEU A 69 11.17 13.12 1.53
N ALA A 70 12.49 13.19 1.31
CA ALA A 70 13.40 12.06 1.46
C ALA A 70 13.73 11.70 2.92
N LYS A 71 13.36 12.55 3.88
CA LYS A 71 13.59 12.33 5.32
C LYS A 71 12.40 11.61 5.95
N GLY A 72 12.53 10.29 6.09
CA GLY A 72 11.66 9.43 6.89
C GLY A 72 12.41 8.80 8.05
#